data_AF-A0A1S3BWF9-F1
#
_entry.id   AF-A0A1S3BWF9-F1
#
_cell.length_a   1.000
_cell.length_b   1.000
_cell.length_c   1.000
_cell.angle_alpha   90.00
_cell.angle_beta   90.00
_cell.angle_gamma   90.00
#
_symmetry.space_group_name_H-M   'P 1'
#
loop_
_entity.id
_entity.type
_entity.pdbx_description
1 polymer ?
#
loop_
_entity_poly.entity_id
_entity_poly.type
_entity_poly.pdbx_seq_one_letter_code
_entity_poly.pdbx_strand_id
1 'polypeptide(L)'
;MDEILCLWQMKSVYQADPRLPSLTLNTKRAPVTLRLLLWELDYIGSKIQIHVPAKVFRYERKCCIFLEALQEFCQMQPISTQCIDAFMFHLYKVMEENGTLGSYKFADAGSVSVGISKENRAQILNARLLGTDHRQILMFPYNSGNHWCLIAIDFSRGTAYGMDPLRN
;
A
#
# COMPACT_ATOMS: atom_id res chain seq x y z
N MET A 1 5.03 25.53 8.00
CA MET A 1 5.51 25.62 9.40
C MET A 1 4.56 24.83 10.32
N ASP A 2 3.86 23.83 9.77
CA ASP A 2 2.57 23.37 10.28
C ASP A 2 2.61 21.92 10.81
N GLU A 3 3.52 21.09 10.31
CA GLU A 3 3.71 19.72 10.81
C GLU A 3 4.32 19.69 12.22
N ILE A 4 5.26 20.59 12.53
CA ILE A 4 5.94 20.61 13.84
C ILE A 4 4.98 21.05 14.95
N LEU A 5 4.07 22.00 14.65
CA LEU A 5 3.06 22.47 15.59
C LEU A 5 2.01 21.39 15.87
N CYS A 6 1.57 20.68 14.82
CA CYS A 6 0.65 19.54 14.93
C CYS A 6 1.26 18.41 15.78
N LEU A 7 2.53 18.07 15.55
CA LEU A 7 3.25 17.08 16.35
C LEU A 7 3.43 17.51 17.82
N TRP A 8 3.59 18.81 18.09
CA TRP A 8 3.70 19.35 19.45
C TRP A 8 2.37 19.35 20.20
N GLN A 9 1.28 19.75 19.54
CA GLN A 9 -0.07 19.67 20.12
C GLN A 9 -0.48 18.21 20.38
N MET A 10 -0.17 17.30 19.46
CA MET A 10 -0.37 15.87 19.69
C MET A 10 0.45 15.38 20.90
N LYS A 11 1.73 15.76 21.03
CA LYS A 11 2.58 15.46 22.22
C LYS A 11 1.99 15.94 23.54
N SER A 12 1.40 17.13 23.55
CA SER A 12 0.74 17.69 24.74
C SER A 12 -0.51 16.91 25.14
N VAL A 13 -1.29 16.43 24.15
CA VAL A 13 -2.47 15.58 24.40
C VAL A 13 -2.05 14.20 24.93
N TYR A 14 -0.94 13.64 24.45
CA TYR A 14 -0.43 12.32 24.90
C TYR A 14 -0.01 12.24 26.37
N GLN A 15 0.40 13.35 26.99
CA GLN A 15 0.84 13.34 28.39
C GLN A 15 -0.32 13.49 29.38
N ALA A 16 -1.52 13.84 28.92
CA ALA A 16 -2.60 14.29 29.79
C ALA A 16 -3.82 13.36 29.89
N ASP A 17 -3.98 12.32 29.04
CA ASP A 17 -5.19 11.48 29.06
C ASP A 17 -5.00 10.14 29.81
N PRO A 18 -5.59 9.97 31.00
CA PRO A 18 -5.58 8.72 31.76
C PRO A 18 -6.51 7.63 31.17
N ARG A 19 -7.28 7.93 30.12
CA ARG A 19 -8.15 6.95 29.42
C ARG A 19 -7.47 6.21 28.28
N LEU A 20 -6.13 6.12 28.27
CA LEU A 20 -5.41 5.28 27.31
C LEU A 20 -6.04 3.86 27.36
N PRO A 21 -6.75 3.40 26.32
CA PRO A 21 -7.18 2.02 26.28
C PRO A 21 -5.90 1.21 26.36
N SER A 22 -5.90 0.13 27.16
CA SER A 22 -4.82 -0.82 27.10
C SER A 22 -4.75 -1.31 25.65
N LEU A 23 -3.83 -0.76 24.85
CA LEU A 23 -3.37 -1.33 23.58
C LEU A 23 -2.80 -2.71 23.92
N THR A 24 -3.69 -3.67 24.10
CA THR A 24 -3.36 -5.06 24.37
C THR A 24 -2.88 -5.66 23.05
N LEU A 25 -1.73 -6.34 23.14
CA LEU A 25 -0.88 -6.91 22.09
C LEU A 25 0.05 -5.94 21.34
N ASN A 26 1.28 -5.86 21.86
CA ASN A 26 2.57 -5.62 21.18
C ASN A 26 2.73 -4.43 20.21
N THR A 27 1.77 -3.50 20.13
CA THR A 27 1.93 -2.26 19.34
C THR A 27 2.93 -1.28 19.95
N LYS A 28 3.39 -1.50 21.19
CA LYS A 28 4.43 -0.67 21.85
C LYS A 28 5.73 -0.57 21.03
N ARG A 29 6.02 -1.58 20.20
CA ARG A 29 7.19 -1.61 19.31
C ARG A 29 6.98 -0.88 17.98
N ALA A 30 5.74 -0.49 17.64
CA ALA A 30 5.47 0.25 16.43
C ALA A 30 6.01 1.70 16.52
N PRO A 31 6.46 2.28 15.39
CA PRO A 31 6.83 3.69 15.31
C PRO A 31 5.74 4.59 15.89
N VAL A 32 6.14 5.70 16.52
CA VAL A 32 5.20 6.64 17.18
C VAL A 32 4.06 7.01 16.24
N THR A 33 4.37 7.45 15.02
CA THR A 33 3.39 7.86 14.00
C THR A 33 2.33 6.80 13.72
N LEU A 34 2.72 5.52 13.64
CA LEU A 34 1.80 4.42 13.39
C LEU A 34 0.88 4.15 14.58
N ARG A 35 1.40 4.31 15.81
CA ARG A 35 0.57 4.24 17.02
C ARG A 35 -0.45 5.37 17.09
N LEU A 36 -0.09 6.58 16.65
CA LEU A 36 -1.02 7.70 16.60
C LEU A 36 -2.15 7.43 15.60
N LEU A 37 -1.80 6.93 14.42
CA LEU A 37 -2.78 6.57 13.39
C LEU A 37 -3.77 5.49 13.88
N LEU A 38 -3.26 4.47 14.58
CA LEU A 38 -4.11 3.44 15.18
C LEU A 38 -5.10 4.02 16.18
N TRP A 39 -4.63 4.90 17.06
CA TRP A 39 -5.46 5.51 18.09
C TRP A 39 -6.56 6.38 17.49
N GLU A 40 -6.23 7.21 16.50
CA GLU A 40 -7.22 8.04 15.80
C GLU A 40 -8.30 7.17 15.14
N LEU A 41 -7.92 6.06 14.50
CA LEU A 41 -8.89 5.17 13.86
C LEU A 41 -9.76 4.40 14.84
N ASP A 42 -9.18 3.95 15.95
CA ASP A 42 -9.89 3.28 17.04
C ASP A 42 -10.90 4.24 17.69
N TYR A 43 -10.47 5.47 17.98
CA TYR A 43 -11.32 6.50 18.57
C TYR A 43 -12.51 6.88 17.67
N ILE A 44 -12.27 7.03 16.38
CA ILE A 44 -13.32 7.42 15.41
C ILE A 44 -14.15 6.18 15.00
N GLY A 45 -13.72 4.96 15.33
CA GLY A 45 -14.38 3.71 14.92
C GLY A 45 -14.45 3.57 13.39
N SER A 46 -13.43 4.08 12.70
CA SER A 46 -13.49 4.36 11.25
C SER A 46 -12.44 3.59 10.46
N LYS A 47 -12.46 3.82 9.15
CA LYS A 47 -11.52 3.29 8.17
C LYS A 47 -10.88 4.44 7.40
N ILE A 48 -9.61 4.28 7.03
CA ILE A 48 -8.98 5.20 6.08
C ILE A 48 -9.58 4.90 4.71
N GLN A 49 -10.11 5.92 4.05
CA GLN A 49 -10.67 5.81 2.72
C GLN A 49 -9.87 6.64 1.74
N ILE A 50 -9.25 5.97 0.78
CA ILE A 50 -8.43 6.59 -0.26
C ILE A 50 -9.16 6.43 -1.58
N HIS A 51 -9.42 7.56 -2.24
CA HIS A 51 -9.93 7.55 -3.59
C HIS A 51 -8.78 7.37 -4.58
N VAL A 52 -8.77 6.24 -5.29
CA VAL A 52 -7.75 5.93 -6.28
C VAL A 52 -8.34 6.18 -7.67
N PRO A 53 -7.82 7.18 -8.42
CA PRO A 53 -8.36 7.53 -9.72
C PRO A 53 -8.00 6.48 -10.77
N ALA A 54 -8.83 6.37 -11.81
CA ALA A 54 -8.67 5.38 -12.87
C ALA A 54 -7.30 5.43 -13.58
N LYS A 55 -6.62 6.58 -13.61
CA LYS A 55 -5.29 6.72 -14.20
C LYS A 55 -4.21 5.86 -13.55
N VAL A 56 -4.42 5.38 -12.32
CA VAL A 56 -3.43 4.60 -11.55
C VAL A 56 -3.55 3.11 -11.89
N PHE A 57 -4.74 2.52 -11.73
CA PHE A 57 -4.99 1.08 -11.91
C PHE A 57 -5.92 0.73 -13.09
N ARG A 58 -6.26 1.71 -13.94
CA ARG A 58 -7.20 1.68 -15.08
C ARG A 58 -8.70 1.65 -14.75
N TYR A 59 -9.06 1.69 -13.49
CA TYR A 59 -10.44 1.81 -13.03
C TYR A 59 -10.46 2.59 -11.73
N GLU A 60 -11.52 3.36 -11.55
CA GLU A 60 -11.72 4.16 -10.36
C GLU A 60 -12.15 3.26 -9.21
N ARG A 61 -11.52 3.42 -8.04
CA ARG A 61 -11.88 2.61 -6.87
C ARG A 61 -11.64 3.33 -5.56
N LYS A 62 -12.35 2.86 -4.55
CA LYS A 62 -12.15 3.27 -3.16
C LYS A 62 -11.32 2.22 -2.44
N CYS A 63 -10.09 2.56 -2.06
CA CYS A 63 -9.28 1.73 -1.18
C CYS A 63 -9.68 2.02 0.27
N CYS A 64 -10.00 0.98 1.04
CA CYS A 64 -10.39 1.09 2.45
C CYS A 64 -9.37 0.32 3.30
N ILE A 65 -8.70 1.01 4.22
CA ILE A 65 -7.82 0.39 5.22
C ILE A 65 -8.55 0.44 6.55
N PHE A 66 -8.85 -0.73 7.09
CA PHE A 66 -9.53 -0.90 8.37
C PHE A 66 -8.53 -0.94 9.52
N LEU A 67 -9.02 -0.74 10.75
CA LEU A 67 -8.21 -0.77 11.96
C LEU A 67 -7.46 -2.11 12.10
N GLU A 68 -8.11 -3.22 11.80
CA GLU A 68 -7.56 -4.58 11.89
C GLU A 68 -6.33 -4.74 11.00
N ALA A 69 -6.39 -4.24 9.76
CA ALA A 69 -5.27 -4.31 8.82
C ALA A 69 -4.03 -3.55 9.31
N LEU A 70 -4.22 -2.47 10.08
CA LEU A 70 -3.12 -1.71 10.68
C LEU A 70 -2.61 -2.37 11.96
N GLN A 71 -3.48 -3.01 12.74
CA GLN A 71 -3.08 -3.80 13.90
C GLN A 71 -2.24 -5.00 13.46
N GLU A 72 -2.66 -5.71 12.41
CA GLU A 72 -1.90 -6.77 11.74
C GLU A 72 -0.52 -6.27 11.30
N PHE A 73 -0.47 -5.12 10.62
CA PHE A 73 0.78 -4.49 10.20
C PHE A 73 1.71 -4.19 11.39
N CYS A 74 1.18 -3.69 12.52
CA CYS A 74 1.96 -3.45 13.73
C CYS A 74 2.50 -4.72 14.39
N GLN A 75 1.84 -5.85 14.18
CA GLN A 75 2.18 -7.15 14.75
C GLN A 75 3.05 -7.99 13.82
N MET A 76 3.59 -7.39 12.74
CA MET A 76 4.36 -8.09 11.71
C MET A 76 3.60 -9.26 11.07
N GLN A 77 2.27 -9.16 11.00
CA GLN A 77 1.43 -10.09 10.25
C GLN A 77 1.50 -9.81 8.75
N PRO A 78 1.06 -10.76 7.89
CA PRO A 78 1.02 -10.53 6.45
C PRO A 78 0.27 -9.24 6.08
N ILE A 79 0.90 -8.41 5.26
CA ILE A 79 0.35 -7.12 4.86
C ILE A 79 -0.84 -7.34 3.93
N SER A 80 -1.97 -6.69 4.22
CA SER A 80 -3.19 -6.77 3.41
C SER A 80 -3.01 -6.15 2.02
N THR A 81 -3.82 -6.61 1.05
CA THR A 81 -3.82 -6.09 -0.32
C THR A 81 -4.14 -4.60 -0.36
N GLN A 82 -5.01 -4.11 0.53
CA GLN A 82 -5.42 -2.71 0.61
C GLN A 82 -4.27 -1.80 1.07
N CYS A 83 -3.46 -2.26 2.03
CA CYS A 83 -2.26 -1.53 2.46
C CYS A 83 -1.23 -1.44 1.33
N ILE A 84 -1.04 -2.53 0.57
CA ILE A 84 -0.16 -2.53 -0.60
C ILE A 84 -0.71 -1.63 -1.72
N ASP A 85 -2.01 -1.68 -2.03
CA ASP A 85 -2.66 -0.80 -3.01
C ASP A 85 -2.49 0.68 -2.66
N ALA A 86 -2.63 1.03 -1.37
CA ALA A 86 -2.42 2.38 -0.88
C ALA A 86 -0.97 2.83 -1.06
N PHE A 87 0.00 1.95 -0.80
CA PHE A 87 1.41 2.24 -1.04
C PHE A 87 1.72 2.41 -2.53
N MET A 88 1.18 1.55 -3.39
CA MET A 88 1.34 1.68 -4.85
C MET A 88 0.77 2.99 -5.37
N PHE A 89 -0.35 3.46 -4.80
CA PHE A 89 -0.90 4.78 -5.13
C PHE A 89 -0.03 5.93 -4.61
N HIS A 90 0.54 5.80 -3.40
CA HIS A 90 1.51 6.77 -2.89
C HIS A 90 2.74 6.85 -3.81
N LEU A 91 3.28 5.71 -4.26
CA LEU A 91 4.40 5.68 -5.18
C LEU A 91 4.08 6.35 -6.53
N TYR A 92 2.88 6.11 -7.07
CA TYR A 92 2.39 6.84 -8.25
C TYR A 92 2.43 8.36 -8.02
N LYS A 93 1.99 8.83 -6.85
CA LYS A 93 1.98 10.26 -6.51
C LYS A 93 3.37 10.87 -6.42
N VAL A 94 4.29 10.18 -5.74
CA VAL A 94 5.69 10.59 -5.67
C VAL A 94 6.32 10.68 -7.07
N MET A 95 6.03 9.74 -7.96
CA MET A 95 6.54 9.80 -9.35
C MET A 95 5.87 10.88 -10.21
N GLU A 96 4.59 11.18 -9.97
CA GLU A 96 3.85 12.28 -10.59
C GLU A 96 4.51 13.62 -10.20
N GLU A 97 4.76 13.81 -8.91
CA GLU A 97 5.41 15.00 -8.35
C GLU A 97 6.86 15.16 -8.84
N ASN A 98 7.59 14.05 -8.97
CA ASN A 98 8.97 14.05 -9.47
C ASN A 98 9.08 14.12 -11.01
N GLY A 99 7.97 14.18 -11.75
CA GLY A 99 7.98 14.26 -13.22
C GLY A 99 8.47 12.98 -13.92
N THR A 100 8.57 11.86 -13.21
CA THR A 100 9.08 10.58 -13.76
C THR A 100 7.98 9.60 -14.14
N LEU A 101 6.72 9.92 -13.83
CA LEU A 101 5.55 9.06 -14.07
C LEU A 101 5.42 8.56 -15.51
N GLY A 102 5.88 9.33 -16.50
CA GLY A 102 5.80 8.95 -17.92
C GLY A 102 6.45 7.60 -18.25
N SER A 103 7.42 7.16 -17.44
CA SER A 103 8.17 5.92 -17.61
C SER A 103 7.54 4.71 -16.91
N TYR A 104 6.47 4.89 -16.14
CA TYR A 104 5.93 3.84 -15.26
C TYR A 104 4.43 3.64 -15.43
N LYS A 105 4.00 2.39 -15.29
CA LYS A 105 2.60 1.97 -15.15
C LYS A 105 2.45 1.09 -13.93
N PHE A 106 1.28 1.13 -13.32
CA PHE A 106 0.99 0.41 -12.09
C PHE A 106 -0.19 -0.55 -12.28
N ALA A 107 -0.17 -1.67 -11.56
CA ALA A 107 -1.36 -2.49 -11.35
C ALA A 107 -1.59 -2.72 -9.86
N ASP A 108 -2.85 -2.88 -9.49
CA ASP A 108 -3.25 -3.14 -8.11
C ASP A 108 -2.93 -4.57 -7.67
N ALA A 109 -2.68 -4.73 -6.39
CA ALA A 109 -2.32 -5.99 -5.74
C ALA A 109 -3.47 -6.98 -5.75
N GLY A 110 -4.70 -6.51 -5.55
CA GLY A 110 -5.89 -7.36 -5.47
C GLY A 110 -6.13 -8.17 -6.75
N SER A 111 -5.88 -7.57 -7.92
CA SER A 111 -6.10 -8.22 -9.21
C SER A 111 -5.12 -9.37 -9.53
N VAL A 112 -4.03 -9.46 -8.77
CA VAL A 112 -2.96 -10.45 -8.97
C VAL A 112 -2.56 -11.15 -7.66
N SER A 113 -3.41 -11.11 -6.64
CA SER A 113 -3.16 -11.75 -5.35
C SER A 113 -3.54 -13.24 -5.33
N VAL A 114 -3.26 -13.87 -4.19
CA VAL A 114 -3.84 -15.17 -3.84
C VAL A 114 -5.36 -15.06 -3.72
N GLY A 115 -6.06 -16.12 -4.12
CA GLY A 115 -7.52 -16.18 -4.20
C GLY A 115 -8.09 -16.10 -5.63
N ILE A 116 -7.25 -15.70 -6.61
CA ILE A 116 -7.58 -15.70 -8.03
C ILE A 116 -6.86 -16.87 -8.71
N SER A 117 -7.53 -17.59 -9.62
CA SER A 117 -6.90 -18.68 -10.39
C SER A 117 -5.71 -18.17 -11.21
N LYS A 118 -4.74 -19.05 -11.52
CA LYS A 118 -3.55 -18.66 -12.29
C LYS A 118 -3.95 -18.13 -13.68
N GLU A 119 -4.97 -18.71 -14.28
CA GLU A 119 -5.51 -18.35 -15.59
C GLU A 119 -6.11 -16.93 -15.55
N ASN A 120 -6.93 -16.64 -14.54
CA ASN A 120 -7.53 -15.31 -14.38
C ASN A 120 -6.45 -14.25 -14.10
N ARG A 121 -5.43 -14.58 -13.29
CA ARG A 121 -4.28 -13.68 -13.05
C ARG A 121 -3.53 -13.41 -14.35
N ALA A 122 -3.30 -14.43 -15.17
CA ALA A 122 -2.64 -14.27 -16.46
C ALA A 122 -3.46 -13.41 -17.44
N GLN A 123 -4.78 -13.59 -17.49
CA GLN A 123 -5.67 -12.76 -18.33
C GLN A 123 -5.66 -11.29 -17.90
N ILE A 124 -5.76 -11.03 -16.59
CA ILE A 124 -5.68 -9.69 -16.03
C ILE A 124 -4.33 -9.05 -16.39
N LEU A 125 -3.23 -9.74 -16.15
CA LEU A 125 -1.89 -9.26 -16.50
C LEU A 125 -1.78 -8.98 -18.00
N ASN A 126 -2.24 -9.88 -18.86
CA ASN A 126 -2.24 -9.67 -20.31
C ASN A 126 -3.01 -8.40 -20.71
N ALA A 127 -4.19 -8.17 -20.14
CA ALA A 127 -4.96 -6.94 -20.39
C ALA A 127 -4.22 -5.67 -19.92
N ARG A 128 -3.48 -5.73 -18.81
CA ARG A 128 -2.64 -4.62 -18.34
C ARG A 128 -1.43 -4.40 -19.25
N LEU A 129 -0.82 -5.48 -19.72
CA LEU A 129 0.33 -5.46 -20.62
C LEU A 129 -0.04 -4.84 -21.97
N LEU A 130 -1.15 -5.26 -22.59
CA LEU A 130 -1.60 -4.77 -23.90
C LEU A 130 -1.83 -3.26 -23.96
N GLY A 131 -2.18 -2.63 -22.84
CA GLY A 131 -2.39 -1.20 -22.80
C GLY A 131 -1.19 -0.38 -22.29
N THR A 132 -0.01 -0.99 -22.16
CA THR A 132 1.21 -0.32 -21.69
C THR A 132 2.05 0.10 -22.89
N ASP A 133 2.56 1.34 -22.89
CA ASP A 133 3.47 1.80 -23.93
C ASP A 133 4.79 1.02 -23.88
N HIS A 134 5.40 0.74 -25.03
CA HIS A 134 6.66 -0.02 -25.10
C HIS A 134 7.84 0.65 -24.37
N ARG A 135 7.75 1.95 -24.09
CA ARG A 135 8.74 2.71 -23.31
C ARG A 135 8.49 2.69 -21.81
N GLN A 136 7.38 2.12 -21.37
CA GLN A 136 6.96 2.11 -19.97
C GLN A 136 7.31 0.79 -19.28
N ILE A 137 7.63 0.89 -17.99
CA ILE A 137 7.80 -0.24 -17.10
C ILE A 137 6.49 -0.47 -16.36
N LEU A 138 5.91 -1.67 -16.50
CA LEU A 138 4.75 -2.08 -15.71
C LEU A 138 5.23 -2.64 -14.37
N MET A 139 4.83 -2.00 -13.27
CA MET A 139 5.13 -2.41 -11.90
C MET A 139 3.88 -2.91 -11.20
N PHE A 140 3.96 -4.09 -10.58
CA PHE A 140 2.85 -4.64 -9.80
C PHE A 140 3.32 -5.55 -8.67
N PRO A 141 2.68 -5.47 -7.50
CA PRO A 141 2.94 -6.39 -6.41
C PRO A 141 2.31 -7.76 -6.72
N TYR A 142 3.02 -8.83 -6.38
CA TYR A 142 2.59 -10.21 -6.61
C TYR A 142 2.60 -10.96 -5.28
N ASN A 143 1.50 -11.65 -4.95
CA ASN A 143 1.42 -12.49 -3.77
C ASN A 143 1.52 -13.97 -4.15
N SER A 144 2.47 -14.69 -3.55
CA SER A 144 2.71 -16.12 -3.79
C SER A 144 2.23 -17.04 -2.66
N GLY A 145 1.20 -16.65 -1.90
CA GLY A 145 0.67 -17.46 -0.79
C GLY A 145 1.25 -17.09 0.56
N ASN A 146 1.16 -15.81 0.91
CA ASN A 146 1.67 -15.13 2.12
C ASN A 146 3.05 -14.48 1.97
N HIS A 147 3.53 -14.36 0.73
CA HIS A 147 4.77 -13.67 0.44
C HIS A 147 4.55 -12.66 -0.68
N TRP A 148 5.01 -11.42 -0.44
CA TRP A 148 4.88 -10.32 -1.38
C TRP A 148 6.20 -10.09 -2.11
N CYS A 149 6.14 -10.13 -3.44
CA CYS A 149 7.21 -9.71 -4.32
C CYS A 149 6.75 -8.50 -5.13
N LEU A 150 7.70 -7.70 -5.62
CA LEU A 150 7.40 -6.68 -6.63
C LEU A 150 7.92 -7.17 -7.98
N ILE A 151 7.07 -7.15 -8.99
CA ILE A 151 7.44 -7.49 -10.37
C ILE A 151 7.45 -6.20 -11.19
N ALA A 152 8.52 -6.00 -11.96
CA ALA A 152 8.65 -4.92 -12.92
C ALA A 152 8.93 -5.50 -14.31
N ILE A 153 8.10 -5.15 -15.30
CA ILE A 153 8.24 -5.63 -16.68
C ILE A 153 8.67 -4.47 -17.56
N ASP A 154 9.86 -4.57 -18.13
CA ASP A 154 10.39 -3.64 -19.11
C ASP A 154 10.18 -4.21 -20.52
N PHE A 155 9.21 -3.64 -21.23
CA PHE A 155 8.86 -4.04 -22.59
C PHE A 155 9.96 -3.71 -23.60
N SER A 156 10.67 -2.60 -23.41
CA SER A 156 11.72 -2.19 -24.34
C SER A 156 12.86 -3.22 -24.39
N ARG A 157 13.06 -3.95 -23.28
CA ARG A 157 14.07 -5.00 -23.14
C ARG A 157 13.52 -6.42 -23.18
N GLY A 158 12.19 -6.59 -23.25
CA GLY A 158 11.55 -7.90 -23.10
C GLY A 158 11.96 -8.62 -21.81
N THR A 159 12.18 -7.87 -20.72
CA THR A 159 12.76 -8.39 -19.47
C THR A 159 11.79 -8.17 -18.30
N ALA A 160 11.66 -9.18 -17.44
CA ALA A 160 10.95 -9.08 -16.18
C ALA A 160 11.94 -9.14 -15.01
N TYR A 161 11.83 -8.20 -14.09
CA TYR A 161 12.60 -8.13 -12.85
C TYR A 161 11.72 -8.55 -11.68
N GLY A 162 12.16 -9.55 -10.93
CA GLY A 162 11.54 -9.96 -9.67
C GLY A 162 12.34 -9.40 -8.49
N MET A 163 11.69 -8.57 -7.67
CA MET A 163 12.27 -8.07 -6.43
C MET A 163 11.65 -8.85 -5.27
N ASP A 164 12.44 -9.80 -4.77
CA ASP A 164 12.06 -10.66 -3.66
C ASP A 164 12.89 -10.28 -2.42
N PRO A 165 12.26 -9.82 -1.31
CA PRO A 165 12.98 -9.47 -0.09
C PRO A 165 13.46 -10.70 0.70
N LEU A 166 12.96 -11.91 0.40
CA LEU A 166 13.50 -13.13 0.97
C LEU A 166 14.78 -13.49 0.21
N ARG A 167 15.86 -13.68 0.96
CA ARG A 167 17.08 -14.28 0.42
C ARG A 167 16.76 -15.73 0.07
N ASN A 168 16.87 -16.09 -1.20
CA ASN A 168 17.09 -17.46 -1.63
C ASN A 168 18.57 -17.79 -1.55
#